data_AF-A0A1M7H8L5-F1
#
_entry.id   AF-A0A1M7H8L5-F1
#
_cell.length_a   1.000
_cell.length_b   1.000
_cell.length_c   1.000
_cell.angle_alpha   90.00
_cell.angle_beta   90.00
_cell.angle_gamma   90.00
#
_symmetry.space_group_name_H-M   'P 1'
#
loop_
_entity.id
_entity.type
_entity.pdbx_description
1 polymer ?
#
loop_
_entity_poly.entity_id
_entity_poly.type
_entity_poly.pdbx_seq_one_letter_code
_entity_poly.pdbx_strand_id
1 'polypeptide(L)'
;MIYQWRRLDEPGLETLRLEHSSHGYRAVSIVATFGAVPFTLCYQWQLDRRWRTQRLMLQLLKPHAEDMQIERHGSDWWINGHQRKDLSHCEEIDLSVTPFCNSVAIQQLRESATLTALFIDAPTMEILPSRQRYQRHDDDNWHYIDEGVACGFEASLKLDHHGLVTHYEGLFEVIQ
;
A
#
# COMPACT_ATOMS: atom_id res chain seq x y z
N MET A 1 15.34 4.88 -6.25
CA MET A 1 14.87 6.12 -5.58
C MET A 1 14.64 5.82 -4.12
N ILE A 2 14.77 6.81 -3.25
CA ILE A 2 14.47 6.67 -1.82
C ILE A 2 13.40 7.70 -1.50
N TYR A 3 12.38 7.28 -0.75
CA TYR A 3 11.33 8.14 -0.22
C TYR A 3 11.29 7.97 1.28
N GLN A 4 11.12 9.08 1.99
CA GLN A 4 10.86 9.06 3.42
C GLN A 4 9.53 9.74 3.70
N TRP A 5 8.58 8.99 4.26
CA TRP A 5 7.29 9.53 4.67
C TRP A 5 7.23 9.70 6.17
N ARG A 6 6.81 10.88 6.61
CA ARG A 6 6.39 11.14 7.98
C ARG A 6 4.88 10.90 8.10
N ARG A 7 4.46 10.22 9.15
CA ARG A 7 3.05 10.14 9.54
C ARG A 7 2.59 11.43 10.22
N LEU A 8 1.36 11.86 9.92
CA LEU A 8 0.75 13.09 10.43
C LEU A 8 -0.35 12.83 11.48
N ASP A 9 -0.97 11.66 11.42
CA ASP A 9 -2.03 11.21 12.31
C ASP A 9 -1.49 10.61 13.61
N GLU A 10 -0.33 9.96 13.54
CA GLU A 10 0.40 9.43 14.69
C GLU A 10 1.92 9.54 14.49
N PRO A 11 2.72 9.47 15.57
CA PRO A 11 4.17 9.45 15.43
C PRO A 11 4.65 8.22 14.65
N GLY A 12 5.27 8.43 13.50
CA GLY A 12 5.82 7.34 12.70
C GLY A 12 6.61 7.83 11.49
N LEU A 13 7.45 6.93 10.97
CA LEU A 13 8.28 7.17 9.80
C LEU A 13 8.33 5.92 8.93
N GLU A 14 8.26 6.11 7.62
CA GLU A 14 8.63 5.10 6.63
C GLU A 14 9.88 5.54 5.87
N THR A 15 10.78 4.59 5.59
CA THR A 15 11.85 4.77 4.59
C THR A 15 11.75 3.65 3.57
N LEU A 16 11.44 4.02 2.33
CA LEU A 16 11.26 3.12 1.20
C LEU A 16 12.36 3.34 0.18
N ARG A 17 12.95 2.24 -0.30
CA ARG A 17 13.83 2.22 -1.45
C ARG A 17 13.14 1.52 -2.62
N LEU A 18 12.90 2.26 -3.69
CA LEU A 18 12.31 1.77 -4.93
C LEU A 18 13.40 1.48 -5.95
N GLU A 19 13.52 0.22 -6.34
CA GLU A 19 14.42 -0.29 -7.36
C GLU A 19 13.62 -0.62 -8.63
N HIS A 20 14.17 -0.31 -9.80
CA HIS A 20 13.61 -0.69 -11.09
C HIS A 20 14.59 -1.55 -11.87
N SER A 21 14.10 -2.58 -12.53
CA SER A 21 14.88 -3.45 -13.41
C SER A 21 14.09 -3.80 -14.67
N SER A 22 14.74 -4.50 -15.61
CA SER A 22 14.04 -5.06 -16.76
C SER A 22 12.93 -6.05 -16.39
N HIS A 23 12.79 -6.50 -15.14
CA HIS A 23 11.74 -7.44 -14.72
C HIS A 23 10.56 -6.77 -13.99
N GLY A 24 10.62 -5.46 -13.75
CA GLY A 24 9.61 -4.71 -12.99
C GLY A 24 10.24 -3.90 -11.87
N TYR A 25 9.49 -3.72 -10.78
CA TYR A 25 9.87 -2.87 -9.66
C TYR A 25 9.98 -3.67 -8.37
N ARG A 26 10.85 -3.21 -7.48
CA ARG A 26 11.00 -3.76 -6.14
C ARG A 26 11.08 -2.62 -5.14
N ALA A 27 10.11 -2.54 -4.24
CA ALA A 27 10.15 -1.67 -3.09
C ALA A 27 10.64 -2.46 -1.86
N VAL A 28 11.61 -1.91 -1.14
CA VAL A 28 12.03 -2.41 0.17
C VAL A 28 11.85 -1.29 1.16
N SER A 29 11.12 -1.54 2.24
CA SER A 29 10.76 -0.50 3.18
C SER A 29 10.89 -0.95 4.63
N ILE A 30 11.12 0.02 5.50
CA ILE A 30 11.00 -0.10 6.95
C ILE A 30 10.03 1.00 7.40
N VAL A 31 8.98 0.60 8.11
CA VAL A 31 8.02 1.48 8.76
C VAL A 31 8.18 1.34 10.26
N ALA A 32 8.36 2.43 10.97
CA ALA A 32 8.37 2.47 12.43
C ALA A 32 7.24 3.37 12.92
N THR A 33 6.37 2.82 13.77
CA THR A 33 5.29 3.56 14.43
C THR A 33 5.57 3.65 15.93
N PHE A 34 5.26 4.80 16.51
CA PHE A 34 5.48 5.11 17.94
C PHE A 34 4.18 5.59 18.61
N GLY A 35 3.03 5.29 18.01
CA GLY A 35 1.70 5.60 18.53
C GLY A 35 1.30 4.71 19.72
N ALA A 36 0.00 4.54 19.92
CA ALA A 36 -0.55 3.77 21.05
C ALA A 36 -0.09 2.29 21.05
N VAL A 37 0.10 1.72 19.86
CA VAL A 37 0.64 0.36 19.66
C VAL A 37 1.88 0.48 18.78
N PRO A 38 3.09 0.61 19.36
CA PRO A 38 4.30 0.73 18.58
C PRO A 38 4.70 -0.60 17.94
N PHE A 39 5.13 -0.55 16.69
CA PHE A 39 5.72 -1.70 15.99
C PHE A 39 6.70 -1.23 14.91
N THR A 40 7.49 -2.17 14.39
CA THR A 40 8.26 -1.96 13.17
C THR A 40 7.83 -2.98 12.13
N LEU A 41 7.53 -2.53 10.92
CA LEU A 41 7.20 -3.39 9.79
C LEU A 41 8.30 -3.26 8.74
N CYS A 42 8.94 -4.37 8.42
CA CYS A 42 9.82 -4.49 7.26
C CYS A 42 9.02 -5.12 6.12
N TYR A 43 9.09 -4.57 4.92
CA TYR A 43 8.47 -5.23 3.77
C TYR A 43 9.33 -5.22 2.50
N GLN A 44 9.10 -6.23 1.67
CA GLN A 44 9.61 -6.30 0.31
C GLN A 44 8.45 -6.55 -0.65
N TRP A 45 8.25 -5.61 -1.56
CA TRP A 45 7.14 -5.61 -2.51
C TRP A 45 7.68 -5.70 -3.93
N GLN A 46 7.31 -6.77 -4.63
CA GLN A 46 7.67 -7.02 -6.02
C GLN A 46 6.48 -6.72 -6.92
N LEU A 47 6.69 -5.83 -7.89
CA LEU A 47 5.70 -5.45 -8.89
C LEU A 47 6.22 -5.84 -10.28
N ASP A 48 5.31 -6.18 -11.19
CA ASP A 48 5.66 -6.38 -12.59
C ASP A 48 5.95 -5.03 -13.30
N ARG A 49 6.26 -5.08 -14.61
CA ARG A 49 6.51 -3.88 -15.43
C ARG A 49 5.30 -2.95 -15.55
N ARG A 50 4.11 -3.42 -15.22
CA ARG A 50 2.85 -2.68 -15.25
C ARG A 50 2.43 -2.24 -13.84
N TRP A 51 3.34 -2.26 -12.87
CA TRP A 51 3.07 -1.91 -11.47
C TRP A 51 2.08 -2.85 -10.76
N ARG A 52 1.82 -4.05 -11.27
CA ARG A 52 0.94 -5.01 -10.59
C ARG A 52 1.70 -5.83 -9.59
N THR A 53 1.17 -5.95 -8.38
CA THR A 53 1.80 -6.80 -7.36
C THR A 53 1.95 -8.24 -7.82
N GLN A 54 3.16 -8.77 -7.70
CA GLN A 54 3.46 -10.19 -7.89
C GLN A 54 3.67 -10.88 -6.54
N ARG A 55 4.36 -10.20 -5.62
CA ARG A 55 4.64 -10.70 -4.27
C ARG A 55 4.82 -9.57 -3.27
N LEU A 56 4.31 -9.73 -2.07
CA LEU A 56 4.59 -8.89 -0.91
C LEU A 56 5.04 -9.79 0.25
N MET A 57 6.19 -9.49 0.84
CA MET A 57 6.69 -10.13 2.06
C MET A 57 6.68 -9.09 3.18
N LEU A 58 6.06 -9.43 4.30
CA LEU A 58 5.91 -8.61 5.48
C LEU A 58 6.60 -9.30 6.66
N GLN A 59 7.34 -8.54 7.45
CA GLN A 59 7.90 -8.95 8.72
C GLN A 59 7.55 -7.89 9.76
N LEU A 60 6.60 -8.22 10.63
CA LEU A 60 6.12 -7.38 11.70
C LEU A 60 6.88 -7.69 13.00
N LEU A 61 7.54 -6.68 13.53
CA LEU A 61 8.29 -6.74 14.78
C LEU A 61 7.45 -6.14 15.92
N LYS A 62 6.96 -7.05 16.77
CA LYS A 62 6.28 -6.82 18.05
C LYS A 62 6.96 -7.70 19.11
N PRO A 63 6.49 -7.78 20.37
CA PRO A 63 7.07 -8.74 21.34
C PRO A 63 7.17 -10.18 20.80
N HIS A 64 6.29 -10.54 19.86
CA HIS A 64 6.44 -11.70 19.00
C HIS A 64 6.51 -11.25 17.54
N ALA A 65 7.47 -11.80 16.78
CA ALA A 65 7.58 -11.51 15.36
C ALA A 65 6.53 -12.30 14.58
N GLU A 66 5.92 -11.64 13.59
CA GLU A 66 4.93 -12.24 12.70
C GLU A 66 5.33 -11.97 11.25
N ASP A 67 5.39 -13.02 10.44
CA ASP A 67 5.74 -12.93 9.03
C ASP A 67 4.52 -13.28 8.17
N MET A 68 4.38 -12.62 7.03
CA MET A 68 3.36 -12.93 6.03
C MET A 68 3.90 -12.78 4.62
N GLN A 69 3.60 -13.77 3.78
CA GLN A 69 3.88 -13.76 2.36
C GLN A 69 2.58 -13.76 1.57
N ILE A 70 2.45 -12.83 0.64
CA ILE A 70 1.31 -12.67 -0.25
C ILE A 70 1.82 -12.80 -1.68
N GLU A 71 1.19 -13.65 -2.47
CA GLU A 71 1.57 -13.91 -3.86
C GLU A 71 0.36 -13.84 -4.78
N ARG A 72 0.57 -13.24 -5.96
CA ARG A 72 -0.41 -13.23 -7.03
C ARG A 72 -0.13 -14.39 -7.99
N HIS A 73 -1.14 -15.21 -8.23
CA HIS A 73 -1.13 -16.30 -9.21
C HIS A 73 -2.26 -16.10 -10.22
N GLY A 74 -1.97 -15.40 -11.32
CA GLY A 74 -3.00 -14.97 -12.26
C GLY A 74 -3.90 -13.91 -11.64
N SER A 75 -5.19 -14.20 -11.48
CA SER A 75 -6.16 -13.37 -10.74
C SER A 75 -6.27 -13.73 -9.26
N ASP A 76 -5.69 -14.86 -8.84
CA ASP A 76 -5.86 -15.38 -7.48
C ASP A 76 -4.76 -14.90 -6.55
N TRP A 77 -5.10 -14.84 -5.26
CA TRP A 77 -4.18 -14.50 -4.19
C TRP A 77 -3.87 -15.70 -3.31
N TRP A 78 -2.61 -15.81 -2.91
CA TRP A 78 -2.11 -16.84 -2.00
C TRP A 78 -1.48 -16.15 -0.79
N ILE A 79 -1.86 -16.58 0.40
CA ILE A 79 -1.35 -16.07 1.68
C ILE A 79 -0.64 -17.22 2.39
N ASN A 80 0.64 -17.07 2.68
CA ASN A 80 1.48 -18.09 3.30
C ASN A 80 1.37 -19.46 2.61
N GLY A 81 1.33 -19.48 1.28
CA GLY A 81 1.23 -20.71 0.48
C GLY A 81 -0.19 -21.30 0.37
N HIS A 82 -1.22 -20.62 0.88
CA HIS A 82 -2.62 -21.05 0.78
C HIS A 82 -3.45 -20.10 -0.10
N GLN A 83 -4.11 -20.65 -1.13
CA GLN A 83 -5.02 -19.88 -1.98
C GLN A 83 -6.19 -19.31 -1.18
N ARG A 84 -6.47 -18.02 -1.33
CA ARG A 84 -7.61 -17.30 -0.73
C ARG A 84 -8.61 -16.90 -1.80
N LYS A 85 -9.53 -17.82 -2.11
CA LYS A 85 -10.58 -17.62 -3.14
C LYS A 85 -11.53 -16.49 -2.80
N ASP A 86 -11.75 -16.26 -1.51
CA ASP A 86 -12.52 -15.13 -1.00
C ASP A 86 -11.90 -13.77 -1.37
N LEU A 87 -10.61 -13.71 -1.70
CA LEU A 87 -9.90 -12.50 -2.13
C LEU A 87 -9.75 -12.40 -3.67
N SER A 88 -10.26 -13.36 -4.45
CA SER A 88 -10.08 -13.41 -5.92
C SER A 88 -10.63 -12.19 -6.68
N HIS A 89 -11.52 -11.42 -6.06
CA HIS A 89 -12.08 -10.18 -6.60
C HIS A 89 -11.25 -8.93 -6.24
N CYS A 90 -10.22 -9.08 -5.40
CA CYS A 90 -9.30 -7.99 -5.07
C CYS A 90 -8.32 -7.75 -6.22
N GLU A 91 -8.24 -6.51 -6.67
CA GLU A 91 -7.47 -6.10 -7.83
C GLU A 91 -6.03 -5.74 -7.45
N GLU A 92 -5.79 -5.15 -6.28
CA GLU A 92 -4.46 -4.76 -5.80
C GLU A 92 -4.37 -4.77 -4.27
N ILE A 93 -3.15 -4.73 -3.69
CA ILE A 93 -2.96 -4.71 -2.23
C ILE A 93 -2.99 -3.27 -1.69
N ASP A 94 -3.65 -3.09 -0.55
CA ASP A 94 -3.57 -1.90 0.28
C ASP A 94 -2.98 -2.27 1.66
N LEU A 95 -1.96 -1.54 2.11
CA LEU A 95 -1.29 -1.75 3.37
C LEU A 95 -1.43 -0.49 4.23
N SER A 96 -2.10 -0.60 5.38
CA SER A 96 -2.59 0.55 6.19
C SER A 96 -1.53 1.52 6.71
N VAL A 97 -0.24 1.20 6.53
CA VAL A 97 0.88 1.95 7.11
C VAL A 97 1.79 2.64 6.10
N THR A 98 1.41 2.64 4.82
CA THR A 98 2.19 3.29 3.76
C THR A 98 1.30 3.93 2.71
N PRO A 99 1.62 5.12 2.18
CA PRO A 99 0.93 5.69 1.02
C PRO A 99 1.40 5.05 -0.31
N PHE A 100 2.42 4.17 -0.28
CA PHE A 100 2.95 3.53 -1.48
C PHE A 100 1.90 2.67 -2.19
N CYS A 101 1.03 1.98 -1.44
CA CYS A 101 -0.06 1.19 -2.01
C CYS A 101 -1.02 2.02 -2.88
N ASN A 102 -1.31 3.27 -2.50
CA ASN A 102 -2.15 4.16 -3.32
C ASN A 102 -1.45 4.51 -4.64
N SER A 103 -0.12 4.62 -4.63
CA SER A 103 0.66 4.82 -5.86
C SER A 103 0.55 3.60 -6.78
N VAL A 104 0.66 2.39 -6.21
CA VAL A 104 0.48 1.13 -6.94
C VAL A 104 -0.94 1.03 -7.54
N ALA A 105 -1.96 1.36 -6.74
CA ALA A 105 -3.35 1.41 -7.17
C ALA A 105 -3.56 2.40 -8.33
N ILE A 106 -3.14 3.65 -8.16
CA ILE A 106 -3.28 4.71 -9.17
C ILE A 106 -2.57 4.34 -10.48
N GLN A 107 -1.43 3.65 -10.44
CA GLN A 107 -0.76 3.17 -11.68
C GLN A 107 -1.60 2.16 -12.47
N GLN A 108 -2.54 1.46 -11.83
CA GLN A 108 -3.51 0.61 -12.53
C GLN A 108 -4.68 1.43 -13.11
N LEU A 109 -4.89 2.66 -12.63
CA LEU A 109 -6.01 3.52 -12.99
C LEU A 109 -5.56 4.58 -14.00
N ARG A 110 -6.20 4.61 -15.18
CA ARG A 110 -5.93 5.67 -16.18
C ARG A 110 -6.76 6.94 -15.95
N GLU A 111 -7.86 6.78 -15.24
CA GLU A 111 -8.90 7.77 -14.99
C GLU A 111 -9.59 7.46 -13.66
N SER A 112 -10.55 8.30 -13.27
CA SER A 112 -11.37 8.07 -12.07
C SER A 112 -12.04 6.70 -12.12
N ALA A 113 -11.84 5.89 -11.07
CA ALA A 113 -12.30 4.52 -11.04
C ALA A 113 -12.51 4.03 -9.61
N THR A 114 -13.18 2.89 -9.49
CA THR A 114 -13.30 2.13 -8.25
C THR A 114 -12.62 0.79 -8.45
N LEU A 115 -11.90 0.34 -7.43
CA LEU A 115 -11.32 -0.99 -7.35
C LEU A 115 -11.63 -1.65 -6.01
N THR A 116 -11.50 -2.96 -5.92
CA THR A 116 -11.45 -3.65 -4.60
C THR A 116 -10.01 -3.96 -4.25
N ALA A 117 -9.52 -3.43 -3.13
CA ALA A 117 -8.19 -3.72 -2.61
C ALA A 117 -8.22 -4.92 -1.65
N LEU A 118 -7.15 -5.71 -1.65
CA LEU A 118 -6.78 -6.62 -0.57
C LEU A 118 -6.16 -5.75 0.51
N PHE A 119 -6.99 -5.25 1.44
CA PHE A 119 -6.56 -4.42 2.54
C PHE A 119 -5.91 -5.26 3.63
N ILE A 120 -4.76 -4.80 4.11
CA ILE A 120 -3.97 -5.40 5.18
C ILE A 120 -3.88 -4.39 6.31
N ASP A 121 -4.45 -4.72 7.45
CA ASP A 121 -4.22 -3.97 8.67
C ASP A 121 -2.86 -4.38 9.26
N ALA A 122 -1.83 -3.57 9.06
CA ALA A 122 -0.47 -3.93 9.47
C ALA A 122 -0.29 -4.25 10.97
N PRO A 123 -0.94 -3.55 11.92
CA PRO A 123 -0.87 -3.92 13.33
C PRO A 123 -1.39 -5.34 13.58
N THR A 124 -2.52 -5.74 13.02
CA THR A 124 -3.13 -7.04 13.34
C THR A 124 -2.78 -8.15 12.35
N MET A 125 -2.20 -7.79 11.19
CA MET A 125 -2.00 -8.68 10.05
C MET A 125 -3.33 -9.28 9.53
N GLU A 126 -4.46 -8.65 9.83
CA GLU A 126 -5.75 -9.05 9.28
C GLU A 126 -5.88 -8.62 7.82
N ILE A 127 -6.53 -9.46 7.01
CA ILE A 127 -6.76 -9.24 5.58
C ILE A 127 -8.25 -9.21 5.31
N LEU A 128 -8.72 -8.12 4.69
CA LEU A 128 -10.11 -7.90 4.30
C LEU A 128 -10.17 -7.29 2.90
N PRO A 129 -11.19 -7.59 2.09
CA PRO A 129 -11.46 -6.81 0.88
C PRO A 129 -11.97 -5.41 1.26
N SER A 130 -11.40 -4.34 0.69
CA SER A 130 -11.89 -2.96 0.83
C SER A 130 -12.20 -2.36 -0.53
N ARG A 131 -13.42 -1.85 -0.73
CA ARG A 131 -13.79 -1.15 -1.97
C ARG A 131 -13.32 0.30 -1.88
N GLN A 132 -12.61 0.76 -2.90
CA GLN A 132 -11.93 2.06 -2.89
C GLN A 132 -12.18 2.82 -4.17
N ARG A 133 -12.55 4.10 -4.05
CA ARG A 133 -12.76 4.99 -5.19
C ARG A 133 -11.66 6.04 -5.26
N TYR A 134 -11.07 6.17 -6.44
CA TYR A 134 -10.06 7.17 -6.76
C TYR A 134 -10.65 8.10 -7.83
N GLN A 135 -10.71 9.39 -7.53
CA GLN A 135 -11.20 10.42 -8.44
C GLN A 135 -10.03 11.28 -8.89
N ARG A 136 -9.77 11.31 -10.19
CA ARG A 136 -8.70 12.12 -10.78
C ARG A 136 -9.17 13.56 -10.91
N HIS A 137 -8.44 14.50 -10.31
CA HIS A 137 -8.67 15.93 -10.50
C HIS A 137 -7.82 16.48 -11.65
N ASP A 138 -6.54 16.14 -11.66
CA ASP A 138 -5.61 16.46 -12.73
C ASP A 138 -4.54 15.36 -12.85
N ASP A 139 -3.40 15.65 -13.47
CA ASP A 139 -2.37 14.64 -13.70
C ASP A 139 -1.75 14.10 -12.40
N ASP A 140 -1.60 14.96 -11.39
CA ASP A 140 -0.86 14.65 -10.16
C ASP A 140 -1.75 14.69 -8.90
N ASN A 141 -2.99 15.19 -8.99
CA ASN A 141 -3.90 15.32 -7.85
C ASN A 141 -5.10 14.38 -7.98
N TRP A 142 -5.34 13.61 -6.93
CA TRP A 142 -6.42 12.64 -6.83
C TRP A 142 -7.18 12.82 -5.52
N HIS A 143 -8.44 12.39 -5.49
CA HIS A 143 -9.23 12.30 -4.28
C HIS A 143 -9.60 10.84 -4.03
N TYR A 144 -9.20 10.35 -2.87
CA TYR A 144 -9.39 8.98 -2.41
C TYR A 144 -10.60 8.92 -1.49
N ILE A 145 -11.42 7.88 -1.67
CA ILE A 145 -12.58 7.59 -0.81
C ILE A 145 -12.58 6.08 -0.52
N ASP A 146 -12.55 5.72 0.76
CA ASP A 146 -12.77 4.33 1.19
C ASP A 146 -14.28 4.06 1.31
N GLU A 147 -14.76 3.06 0.58
CA GLU A 147 -16.15 2.59 0.58
C GLU A 147 -16.27 1.18 1.21
N GLY A 148 -15.21 0.71 1.86
CA GLY A 148 -15.08 -0.63 2.41
C GLY A 148 -14.79 -0.59 3.90
N VAL A 149 -13.57 -1.00 4.28
CA VAL A 149 -13.16 -1.21 5.69
C VAL A 149 -13.24 0.09 6.49
N ALA A 150 -12.84 1.22 5.90
CA ALA A 150 -12.86 2.54 6.53
C ALA A 150 -13.95 3.44 5.92
N CYS A 151 -15.12 2.86 5.66
CA CYS A 151 -16.22 3.53 4.95
C CYS A 151 -16.49 4.96 5.45
N GLY A 152 -16.43 5.92 4.53
CA GLY A 152 -16.64 7.34 4.81
C GLY A 152 -15.35 8.12 5.06
N PHE A 153 -14.20 7.46 5.13
CA PHE A 153 -12.91 8.12 5.06
C PHE A 153 -12.64 8.63 3.64
N GLU A 154 -12.16 9.86 3.54
CA GLU A 154 -11.76 10.50 2.28
C GLU A 154 -10.54 11.39 2.49
N ALA A 155 -9.73 11.54 1.45
CA ALA A 155 -8.52 12.36 1.50
C ALA A 155 -8.04 12.79 0.12
N SER A 156 -7.42 13.96 0.04
CA SER A 156 -6.69 14.40 -1.14
C SER A 156 -5.30 13.76 -1.20
N LEU A 157 -4.92 13.27 -2.37
CA LEU A 157 -3.62 12.67 -2.68
C LEU A 157 -2.91 13.53 -3.72
N LYS A 158 -1.63 13.83 -3.48
CA LYS A 158 -0.74 14.49 -4.45
C LYS A 158 0.41 13.58 -4.81
N LEU A 159 0.66 13.41 -6.10
CA LEU A 159 1.73 12.57 -6.65
C LEU A 159 2.91 13.43 -7.11
N ASP A 160 4.08 12.81 -7.21
CA ASP A 160 5.20 13.37 -7.97
C ASP A 160 5.18 12.93 -9.44
N HIS A 161 6.14 13.44 -10.22
CA HIS A 161 6.35 13.09 -11.62
C HIS A 161 6.71 11.61 -11.88
N HIS A 162 6.97 10.81 -10.84
CA HIS A 162 7.16 9.37 -10.92
C HIS A 162 5.88 8.58 -10.61
N GLY A 163 4.80 9.29 -10.25
CA GLY A 163 3.51 8.71 -9.88
C GLY A 163 3.48 8.19 -8.45
N LEU A 164 4.35 8.69 -7.56
CA LEU A 164 4.40 8.32 -6.15
C LEU A 164 3.69 9.37 -5.31
N VAL A 165 2.85 8.94 -4.37
CA VAL A 165 2.17 9.83 -3.42
C VAL A 165 3.22 10.56 -2.57
N THR A 166 3.25 11.88 -2.69
CA THR A 166 4.10 12.78 -1.89
C THR A 166 3.36 13.43 -0.73
N HIS A 167 2.05 13.59 -0.85
CA HIS A 167 1.19 14.07 0.22
C HIS A 167 -0.13 13.29 0.21
N TYR A 168 -0.49 12.80 1.39
CA TYR A 168 -1.76 12.16 1.70
C TYR A 168 -2.38 12.99 2.82
N GLU A 169 -3.44 13.72 2.50
CA GLU A 169 -4.10 14.65 3.41
C GLU A 169 -4.38 14.01 4.78
N GLY A 170 -3.84 14.62 5.84
CA GLY A 170 -4.03 14.18 7.21
C GLY A 170 -3.25 12.94 7.65
N LEU A 171 -2.63 12.17 6.74
CA LEU A 171 -1.98 10.91 7.07
C LEU A 171 -0.47 10.89 6.80
N PHE A 172 0.00 11.31 5.63
CA PHE A 172 1.40 11.16 5.23
C PHE A 172 1.92 12.34 4.44
N GLU A 173 3.22 12.63 4.60
CA GLU A 173 3.94 13.54 3.71
C GLU A 173 5.38 13.09 3.51
N VAL A 174 5.93 13.34 2.32
CA VAL A 174 7.34 13.13 2.04
C VAL A 174 8.17 14.20 2.74
N ILE A 175 9.22 13.76 3.45
CA ILE A 175 10.21 14.65 4.09
C ILE A 175 11.57 14.61 3.39
N GLN A 176 11.80 13.63 2.50
CA GLN A 176 12.98 13.52 1.65
C GLN A 176 12.75 12.62 0.44
#